data_AF-A0A0Q7TME4-F1
#
_entry.id   AF-A0A0Q7TME4-F1
#
_cell.length_a   1.000
_cell.length_b   1.000
_cell.length_c   1.000
_cell.angle_alpha   90.00
_cell.angle_beta   90.00
_cell.angle_gamma   90.00
#
_symmetry.space_group_name_H-M   'P 1'
#
loop_
_entity.id
_entity.type
_entity.pdbx_description
1 polymer ?
#
loop_
_entity_poly.entity_id
_entity_poly.type
_entity_poly.pdbx_seq_one_letter_code
_entity_poly.pdbx_strand_id
1 'polypeptide(L)'
;MATLTFALFCALAVLLIHWYGGFEPERLGAYDLAVLGLGCLRLIHLITYDKLLEPLRERLEGGRGLTGLLSDFVSCIWCTGMWSALITTTLYFLGPWGRLSVIVLAVAGLGALLQVISRAVAGCTIEPQK
;
A
#
# COMPACT_ATOMS: atom_id res chain seq x y z
N MET A 1 -8.65 19.71 3.53
CA MET A 1 -7.72 19.10 4.51
C MET A 1 -6.95 17.94 3.88
N ALA A 2 -7.61 16.87 3.43
CA ALA A 2 -6.95 15.68 2.85
C ALA A 2 -5.97 15.95 1.68
N THR A 3 -6.28 16.92 0.80
CA THR A 3 -5.39 17.31 -0.31
C THR A 3 -4.14 18.06 0.14
N LEU A 4 -4.21 18.82 1.23
CA LEU A 4 -3.05 19.49 1.84
C LEU A 4 -2.15 18.46 2.52
N THR A 5 -2.72 17.47 3.21
CA THR A 5 -1.95 16.36 3.79
C THR A 5 -1.25 15.56 2.69
N PHE A 6 -1.93 15.31 1.57
CA PHE A 6 -1.36 14.69 0.37
C PHE A 6 -0.20 15.49 -0.20
N ALA A 7 -0.40 16.77 -0.46
CA ALA A 7 0.65 17.64 -0.97
C ALA A 7 1.87 17.69 -0.02
N LEU A 8 1.64 17.69 1.30
CA LEU A 8 2.69 17.72 2.30
C LEU A 8 3.48 16.40 2.36
N PHE A 9 2.80 15.25 2.28
CA PHE A 9 3.48 13.96 2.17
C PHE A 9 4.17 13.75 0.82
N CYS A 10 3.60 14.24 -0.29
CA CYS A 10 4.27 14.27 -1.59
C CYS A 10 5.56 15.10 -1.49
N ALA A 11 5.49 16.29 -0.90
CA ALA A 11 6.65 17.14 -0.71
C ALA A 11 7.71 16.49 0.20
N LEU A 12 7.28 15.83 1.28
CA LEU A 12 8.15 15.08 2.18
C LEU A 12 8.83 13.90 1.45
N ALA A 13 8.06 13.13 0.66
CA ALA A 13 8.57 12.03 -0.14
C ALA A 13 9.59 12.50 -1.17
N VAL A 14 9.30 13.57 -1.90
CA VAL A 14 10.21 14.17 -2.87
C VAL A 14 11.48 14.69 -2.19
N LEU A 15 11.36 15.34 -1.02
CA LEU A 15 12.50 15.78 -0.22
C LEU A 15 13.36 14.61 0.26
N LEU A 16 12.73 13.53 0.75
CA LEU A 16 13.44 12.32 1.19
C LEU A 16 14.20 11.66 0.04
N ILE A 17 13.58 11.55 -1.15
CA ILE A 17 14.24 10.97 -2.31
C ILE A 17 15.37 11.87 -2.79
N HIS A 18 15.20 13.19 -2.77
CA HIS A 18 16.29 14.12 -3.13
C HIS A 18 17.45 14.08 -2.12
N TRP A 19 17.18 13.79 -0.86
CA TRP A 19 18.21 13.69 0.19
C TRP A 19 18.92 12.34 0.23
N TYR A 20 18.22 11.24 -0.04
CA TYR A 20 18.73 9.86 0.15
C TYR A 20 18.81 9.02 -1.13
N GLY A 21 18.16 9.44 -2.21
CA GLY A 21 17.97 8.63 -3.42
C GLY A 21 18.97 8.95 -4.53
N GLY A 22 19.58 7.90 -5.08
CA GLY A 22 20.15 7.94 -6.44
C GLY A 22 19.02 7.77 -7.45
N PHE A 23 18.58 8.86 -8.08
CA PHE A 23 17.57 8.81 -9.13
C PHE A 23 18.19 8.22 -10.41
N GLU A 24 18.03 6.90 -10.61
CA GLU A 24 18.36 6.23 -11.88
C GLU A 24 17.08 5.74 -12.58
N PRO A 25 16.30 6.63 -13.22
CA PRO A 25 15.04 6.29 -13.89
C PRO A 25 15.22 5.55 -15.24
N GLU A 26 16.44 5.44 -15.77
CA GLU A 26 16.71 4.90 -17.12
C GLU A 26 16.52 3.38 -17.27
N ARG A 27 16.21 2.65 -16.19
CA ARG A 27 16.10 1.18 -16.21
C ARG A 27 14.78 0.62 -15.68
N LEU A 28 13.69 1.40 -15.75
CA LEU A 28 12.33 0.94 -15.43
C LEU A 28 11.90 -0.16 -16.40
N GLY A 29 12.12 -1.41 -16.03
CA GLY A 29 11.68 -2.59 -16.78
C GLY A 29 10.27 -3.02 -16.40
N ALA A 30 9.68 -3.93 -17.19
CA ALA A 30 8.39 -4.55 -16.87
C ALA A 30 8.39 -5.26 -15.50
N TYR A 31 9.56 -5.74 -15.05
CA TYR A 31 9.74 -6.35 -13.74
C TYR A 31 9.51 -5.36 -12.58
N ASP A 32 10.07 -4.15 -12.66
CA ASP A 32 9.92 -3.15 -11.60
C ASP A 32 8.47 -2.68 -11.48
N LEU A 33 7.77 -2.56 -12.62
CA LEU A 33 6.35 -2.23 -12.64
C LEU A 33 5.50 -3.33 -11.99
N ALA A 34 5.82 -4.60 -12.26
CA ALA A 34 5.15 -5.74 -11.62
C ALA A 34 5.40 -5.77 -10.11
N VAL A 35 6.64 -5.53 -9.67
CA VAL A 35 7.01 -5.47 -8.24
C VAL A 35 6.31 -4.31 -7.53
N LEU A 36 6.33 -3.11 -8.10
CA LEU A 36 5.62 -1.95 -7.56
C LEU A 36 4.10 -2.19 -7.50
N GLY A 37 3.52 -2.78 -8.54
CA GLY A 37 2.10 -3.11 -8.60
C GLY A 37 1.69 -4.13 -7.54
N LEU A 38 2.43 -5.24 -7.43
CA LEU A 38 2.19 -6.29 -6.43
C LEU A 38 2.43 -5.78 -5.00
N GLY A 39 3.45 -4.95 -4.79
CA GLY A 39 3.73 -4.32 -3.51
C GLY A 39 2.63 -3.35 -3.09
N CYS A 40 2.15 -2.52 -4.02
CA CYS A 40 1.04 -1.61 -3.80
C CYS A 40 -0.25 -2.38 -3.48
N LEU A 41 -0.54 -3.46 -4.22
CA LEU A 41 -1.70 -4.33 -3.97
C LEU A 41 -1.67 -4.89 -2.54
N ARG A 42 -0.52 -5.39 -2.08
CA ARG A 42 -0.37 -5.89 -0.70
C ARG A 42 -0.61 -4.79 0.32
N LEU A 43 -0.05 -3.60 0.08
CA LEU A 43 -0.18 -2.47 1.00
C LEU A 43 -1.63 -1.99 1.11
N ILE A 44 -2.36 -1.91 0.00
CA ILE A 44 -3.80 -1.57 -0.01
C ILE A 44 -4.58 -2.60 0.79
N HIS A 45 -4.32 -3.89 0.56
CA HIS A 45 -5.02 -4.96 1.26
C HIS A 45 -4.72 -4.95 2.77
N LEU A 46 -3.47 -4.68 3.16
CA LEU A 46 -3.08 -4.52 4.56
C LEU A 46 -3.78 -3.31 5.21
N ILE A 47 -3.90 -2.18 4.52
CA ILE A 47 -4.53 -0.99 5.09
C ILE A 47 -6.06 -1.13 5.14
N THR A 48 -6.67 -1.80 4.16
CA THR A 48 -8.13 -1.81 3.98
C THR A 48 -8.81 -3.00 4.64
N TYR A 49 -8.18 -4.18 4.60
CA TYR A 49 -8.79 -5.44 5.03
C TYR A 49 -8.18 -6.04 6.30
N ASP A 50 -7.08 -5.47 6.83
CA ASP A 50 -6.43 -6.05 7.99
C ASP A 50 -7.17 -5.68 9.28
N LYS A 51 -7.60 -6.72 10.00
CA LYS A 51 -8.22 -6.61 11.32
C LYS A 51 -7.31 -5.98 12.37
N LEU A 52 -5.99 -5.93 12.14
CA LEU A 52 -5.07 -5.20 13.01
C LEU A 52 -5.46 -3.73 13.22
N LEU A 53 -6.19 -3.11 12.27
CA LEU A 53 -6.67 -1.73 12.41
C LEU A 53 -7.99 -1.61 13.19
N GLU A 54 -8.69 -2.69 13.55
CA GLU A 54 -9.90 -2.63 14.39
C GLU A 54 -9.66 -1.89 15.73
N PRO A 55 -8.62 -2.22 16.52
CA PRO A 55 -8.32 -1.47 17.75
C PRO A 55 -7.85 -0.03 17.47
N LEU A 56 -7.29 0.22 16.29
CA LEU A 56 -6.92 1.57 15.87
C LEU A 56 -8.17 2.39 15.51
N ARG A 57 -9.21 1.76 14.92
CA ARG A 57 -10.49 2.35 14.55
C ARG A 57 -11.30 2.79 15.76
N GLU A 58 -11.38 1.95 16.80
CA GLU A 58 -12.01 2.32 18.08
C GLU A 58 -11.26 3.48 18.76
N ARG A 59 -9.92 3.48 18.69
CA ARG A 59 -9.10 4.59 19.20
C ARG A 59 -9.20 5.84 18.34
N LEU A 60 -9.63 5.68 17.08
CA LEU A 60 -9.78 6.77 16.13
C LEU A 60 -11.05 7.59 16.39
N GLU A 61 -12.14 6.93 16.76
CA GLU A 61 -13.43 7.56 17.06
C GLU A 61 -13.37 8.46 18.32
N GLY A 62 -12.38 8.25 19.19
CA GLY A 62 -12.18 9.06 20.41
C GLY A 62 -11.25 10.28 20.27
N GLY A 63 -10.53 10.44 19.16
CA GLY A 63 -9.45 11.44 19.04
C GLY A 63 -9.82 12.71 18.26
N ARG A 64 -9.62 13.89 18.85
CA ARG A 64 -9.70 15.18 18.12
C ARG A 64 -8.36 15.44 17.39
N GLY A 65 -8.40 15.85 16.12
CA GLY A 65 -7.21 16.28 15.35
C GLY A 65 -6.70 15.25 14.32
N LEU A 66 -5.41 14.85 14.43
CA LEU A 66 -4.71 13.91 13.54
C LEU A 66 -5.46 12.58 13.32
N THR A 67 -6.17 12.16 14.36
CA THR A 67 -6.96 10.94 14.40
C THR A 67 -8.18 10.98 13.46
N GLY A 68 -8.87 12.13 13.38
CA GLY A 68 -9.94 12.34 12.40
C GLY A 68 -9.43 12.35 10.95
N LEU A 69 -8.22 12.88 10.75
CA LEU A 69 -7.52 12.87 9.46
C LEU A 69 -7.18 11.44 9.00
N LEU A 70 -6.73 10.57 9.91
CA LEU A 70 -6.51 9.14 9.63
C LEU A 70 -7.84 8.41 9.36
N SER A 71 -8.93 8.80 10.00
CA SER A 71 -10.26 8.22 9.77
C SER A 71 -10.78 8.48 8.36
N ASP A 72 -10.64 9.71 7.87
CA ASP A 72 -10.99 10.08 6.49
C ASP A 72 -10.11 9.36 5.46
N PHE A 73 -8.84 9.11 5.78
CA PHE A 73 -7.91 8.38 4.92
C PHE A 73 -8.31 6.92 4.72
N VAL A 74 -8.61 6.22 5.82
CA VAL A 74 -8.96 4.80 5.78
C VAL A 74 -10.39 4.59 5.24
N SER A 75 -11.26 5.59 5.34
CA SER A 75 -12.65 5.51 4.90
C SER A 75 -12.82 5.43 3.38
N CYS A 76 -11.85 5.91 2.59
CA CYS A 76 -11.94 5.90 1.12
C CYS A 76 -10.91 4.95 0.50
N ILE A 77 -11.39 3.86 -0.10
CA ILE A 77 -10.54 2.86 -0.77
C ILE A 77 -9.72 3.45 -1.93
N TRP A 78 -10.26 4.48 -2.60
CA TRP A 78 -9.59 5.18 -3.68
C TRP A 78 -8.43 6.04 -3.18
N CYS A 79 -8.62 6.72 -2.04
CA CYS A 79 -7.56 7.49 -1.41
C CYS A 79 -6.45 6.56 -0.91
N THR A 80 -6.81 5.50 -0.19
CA THR A 80 -5.84 4.50 0.29
C THR A 80 -4.98 3.95 -0.85
N GLY A 81 -5.56 3.73 -2.03
CA GLY A 81 -4.84 3.30 -3.24
C GLY A 81 -3.83 4.32 -3.78
N MET A 82 -4.19 5.60 -3.82
CA MET A 82 -3.26 6.67 -4.24
C MET A 82 -2.10 6.82 -3.25
N TRP A 83 -2.41 6.75 -1.95
CA TRP A 83 -1.43 6.84 -0.87
C TRP A 83 -0.49 5.65 -0.84
N SER A 84 -1.01 4.45 -1.02
CA SER A 84 -0.20 3.24 -1.05
C SER A 84 0.73 3.22 -2.26
N ALA A 85 0.28 3.70 -3.42
CA ALA A 85 1.12 3.84 -4.61
C ALA A 85 2.27 4.81 -4.33
N LEU A 86 1.97 5.99 -3.77
CA LEU A 86 2.97 6.98 -3.42
C LEU A 86 4.01 6.45 -2.43
N ILE A 87 3.56 5.79 -1.36
CA ILE A 87 4.44 5.20 -0.34
C ILE A 87 5.32 4.12 -0.96
N THR A 88 4.74 3.20 -1.74
CA THR A 88 5.46 2.08 -2.35
C THR A 88 6.52 2.57 -3.34
N THR A 89 6.18 3.56 -4.18
CA THR A 89 7.12 4.19 -5.10
C THR A 89 8.22 4.93 -4.35
N THR A 90 7.87 5.69 -3.31
CA THR A 90 8.86 6.42 -2.48
C THR A 90 9.85 5.45 -1.84
N LEU A 91 9.36 4.36 -1.26
CA LEU A 91 10.21 3.31 -0.66
C LEU A 91 11.14 2.68 -1.69
N TYR A 92 10.67 2.43 -2.91
CA TYR A 92 11.51 1.84 -3.95
C TYR A 92 12.73 2.72 -4.30
N PHE A 93 12.56 4.04 -4.28
CA PHE A 93 13.62 5.01 -4.59
C PHE A 93 14.47 5.42 -3.39
N LEU A 94 14.13 4.99 -2.18
CA LEU A 94 14.81 5.40 -0.94
C LEU A 94 16.18 4.72 -0.71
N GLY A 95 16.73 4.07 -1.72
CA GLY A 95 18.01 3.36 -1.69
C GLY A 95 17.86 1.83 -1.63
N PRO A 96 18.96 1.09 -1.40
CA PRO A 96 19.00 -0.37 -1.51
C PRO A 96 18.08 -1.06 -0.48
N TRP A 97 17.98 -0.51 0.73
CA TRP A 97 17.11 -1.04 1.78
C TRP A 97 15.62 -0.90 1.44
N GLY A 98 15.23 0.24 0.88
CA GLY A 98 13.84 0.49 0.47
C GLY A 98 13.40 -0.42 -0.67
N ARG A 99 14.29 -0.67 -1.64
CA ARG A 99 14.05 -1.63 -2.73
C ARG A 99 13.81 -3.05 -2.21
N LEU A 100 14.61 -3.49 -1.23
CA LEU A 100 14.39 -4.78 -0.55
C LEU A 100 13.02 -4.84 0.13
N SER A 101 12.61 -3.78 0.83
CA SER A 101 11.29 -3.74 1.46
C SER A 101 10.17 -3.90 0.44
N VAL A 102 10.22 -3.18 -0.69
CA VAL A 102 9.20 -3.27 -1.73
C VAL A 102 9.15 -4.65 -2.37
N ILE A 103 10.30 -5.30 -2.59
CA ILE A 103 10.35 -6.69 -3.09
C ILE A 103 9.67 -7.65 -2.11
N VAL A 104 9.95 -7.54 -0.81
CA VAL A 104 9.30 -8.37 0.22
C VAL A 104 7.79 -8.15 0.24
N LEU A 105 7.34 -6.89 0.15
CA LEU A 105 5.93 -6.54 0.01
C LEU A 105 5.30 -7.16 -1.24
N ALA A 106 6.00 -7.14 -2.37
CA ALA A 106 5.53 -7.73 -3.63
C ALA A 106 5.39 -9.25 -3.54
N VAL A 107 6.35 -9.95 -2.92
CA VAL A 107 6.27 -11.41 -2.70
C VAL A 107 5.09 -11.76 -1.79
N ALA A 108 4.88 -11.00 -0.71
CA ALA A 108 3.73 -11.19 0.16
C ALA A 108 2.39 -10.90 -0.55
N GLY A 109 2.37 -9.90 -1.43
CA GLY A 109 1.23 -9.59 -2.31
C GLY A 109 0.89 -10.72 -3.26
N LEU A 110 1.91 -11.29 -3.89
CA LEU A 110 1.76 -12.44 -4.78
C LEU A 110 1.21 -13.66 -4.04
N GLY A 111 1.68 -13.93 -2.82
CA GLY A 111 1.15 -15.02 -1.98
C GLY A 111 -0.34 -14.85 -1.67
N ALA A 112 -0.77 -13.64 -1.32
CA ALA A 112 -2.19 -13.34 -1.07
C ALA A 112 -3.04 -13.50 -2.34
N LEU A 113 -2.54 -13.04 -3.48
CA LEU A 113 -3.21 -13.19 -4.77
C LEU A 113 -3.41 -14.68 -5.11
N LEU A 114 -2.35 -15.48 -4.97
CA LEU A 114 -2.42 -16.93 -5.20
C LEU A 114 -3.44 -17.59 -4.28
N GLN A 115 -3.50 -17.21 -3.01
CA GLN A 115 -4.49 -17.76 -2.08
C GLN A 115 -5.94 -17.44 -2.50
N VAL A 116 -6.21 -16.22 -2.95
CA VAL A 116 -7.53 -15.82 -3.45
C VAL A 116 -7.89 -16.61 -4.71
N ILE A 117 -6.93 -16.75 -5.64
CA ILE A 117 -7.13 -17.51 -6.88
C ILE A 117 -7.37 -19.00 -6.56
N SER A 118 -6.59 -19.61 -5.67
CA SER A 118 -6.79 -21.00 -5.25
C SER A 118 -8.17 -21.22 -4.65
N ARG A 119 -8.67 -20.27 -3.84
CA ARG A 119 -10.03 -20.32 -3.29
C ARG A 119 -11.10 -20.13 -4.34
N ALA A 120 -10.88 -19.27 -5.34
CA ALA A 120 -11.82 -19.08 -6.44
C ALA A 120 -11.91 -20.34 -7.31
N VAL A 121 -10.77 -20.94 -7.67
CA VAL A 121 -10.71 -22.19 -8.43
C VAL A 121 -11.33 -23.35 -7.65
N ALA A 122 -11.03 -23.47 -6.35
CA ALA A 122 -11.66 -24.48 -5.49
C ALA A 122 -13.16 -24.21 -5.27
N GLY A 123 -13.57 -22.95 -5.16
CA GLY A 123 -14.98 -22.54 -5.06
C GLY A 123 -15.78 -22.88 -6.32
N CYS A 124 -15.17 -22.82 -7.50
CA CYS A 124 -15.77 -23.33 -8.74
C CYS A 124 -15.94 -24.86 -8.76
N THR A 125 -15.30 -25.60 -7.86
CA THR A 125 -15.51 -27.06 -7.69
C THR A 125 -16.49 -27.41 -6.56
N ILE A 126 -16.93 -26.43 -5.76
CA ILE A 126 -17.93 -26.63 -4.71
C ILE A 126 -19.24 -25.97 -5.15
N GLU A 127 -20.05 -26.74 -5.85
CA GLU A 127 -21.50 -26.48 -5.96
C GLU A 127 -22.04 -26.27 -4.54
N PRO A 128 -22.90 -25.26 -4.30
CA PRO A 128 -23.38 -24.95 -2.96
C PRO A 128 -24.01 -26.21 -2.33
N GLN A 129 -23.45 -26.65 -1.20
CA GLN A 129 -24.13 -27.62 -0.35
C GLN A 129 -25.28 -26.89 0.37
N LYS A 130 -26.42 -26.89 -0.33
CA LYS A 130 -27.81 -26.66 0.08
C LYS A 130 -28.29 -25.23 0.30
#